data_AF-Q73GM4-F1
#
_entry.id   AF-Q73GM4-F1
#
_cell.length_a   1.000
_cell.length_b   1.000
_cell.length_c   1.000
_cell.angle_alpha   90.00
_cell.angle_beta   90.00
_cell.angle_gamma   90.00
#
_symmetry.space_group_name_H-M   'P 1'
#
loop_
_entity.id
_entity.type
_entity.pdbx_description
1 polymer ?
#
loop_
_entity_poly.entity_id
_entity_poly.type
_entity_poly.pdbx_seq_one_letter_code
_entity_poly.pdbx_strand_id
1 'polypeptide(L)'
;MNLLLLKKATNLIFPSVCVSCECIIDENLNLCSECNKKINFLTKHYCNVCGVVISDNIYTCGKCIINPPPFKVLRSVFAYDQHSRNMRGCPETSKFKHIPSLT
;
A
#
# COMPACT_ATOMS: atom_id res chain seq x y z
N MET A 1 21.08 32.73 3.30
CA MET A 1 19.81 33.12 2.63
C MET A 1 19.74 32.47 1.25
N ASN A 2 19.37 31.18 1.14
CA ASN A 2 19.05 30.53 -0.15
C ASN A 2 18.47 29.10 -0.07
N LEU A 3 18.13 28.58 1.12
CA LEU A 3 17.55 27.23 1.26
C LEU A 3 16.22 27.08 0.50
N LEU A 4 15.41 28.13 0.46
CA LEU A 4 14.14 28.18 -0.26
C LEU A 4 14.31 28.10 -1.79
N LEU A 5 15.38 28.68 -2.33
CA LEU A 5 15.67 28.64 -3.76
C LEU A 5 16.11 27.23 -4.18
N LEU A 6 16.96 26.60 -3.37
CA LEU A 6 17.40 25.22 -3.56
C LEU A 6 16.22 24.26 -3.51
N LYS A 7 15.32 24.40 -2.53
CA LYS A 7 14.13 23.54 -2.39
C LYS A 7 13.17 23.69 -3.58
N LYS A 8 12.96 24.91 -4.07
CA LYS A 8 12.13 25.12 -5.28
C LYS A 8 12.77 24.51 -6.53
N ALA A 9 14.08 24.64 -6.69
CA ALA A 9 14.80 24.05 -7.81
C ALA A 9 14.75 22.51 -7.78
N THR A 10 14.90 21.90 -6.60
CA THR A 10 14.81 20.44 -6.45
C THR A 10 13.43 19.92 -6.80
N ASN A 11 12.35 20.62 -6.44
CA ASN A 11 10.99 20.20 -6.79
C ASN A 11 10.66 20.33 -8.27
N LEU A 12 11.35 21.24 -8.96
CA LEU A 12 11.19 21.41 -10.40
C LEU A 12 11.84 20.25 -11.16
N ILE A 13 12.99 19.76 -10.66
CA ILE A 13 13.75 18.64 -11.25
C ILE A 13 13.17 17.29 -10.80
N PHE A 14 12.73 17.20 -9.55
CA PHE A 14 12.17 16.02 -8.90
C PHE A 14 10.80 16.34 -8.30
N PRO A 15 9.77 16.50 -9.15
CA PRO A 15 8.43 16.77 -8.67
C PRO A 15 7.91 15.59 -7.87
N SER A 16 7.14 15.88 -6.83
CA SER A 16 6.37 14.86 -6.12
C SER A 16 5.24 14.39 -7.02
N VAL A 17 5.19 13.09 -7.28
CA VAL A 17 4.22 12.47 -8.20
C VAL A 17 3.42 11.39 -7.50
N CYS A 18 2.16 11.24 -7.90
CA CYS A 18 1.29 10.18 -7.41
C CYS A 18 1.87 8.81 -7.78
N VAL A 19 2.04 7.93 -6.79
CA VAL A 19 2.61 6.59 -7.00
C VAL A 19 1.73 5.67 -7.86
N SER A 20 0.48 6.07 -8.14
CA SER A 20 -0.50 5.30 -8.92
C SER A 20 -0.73 5.84 -10.33
N CYS A 21 -0.92 7.16 -10.50
CA CYS A 21 -1.25 7.77 -11.80
C CYS A 21 -0.24 8.81 -12.28
N GLU A 22 0.84 9.05 -11.54
CA GLU A 22 1.97 9.91 -11.92
C GLU A 22 1.63 11.40 -12.12
N CYS A 23 0.43 11.84 -11.75
CA CYS A 23 0.14 13.27 -11.71
C CYS A 23 0.97 13.97 -10.62
N ILE A 24 1.29 15.25 -10.85
CA ILE A 24 1.99 16.08 -9.87
C ILE A 24 1.10 16.29 -8.65
N ILE A 25 1.67 16.11 -7.47
CA ILE A 25 1.00 16.27 -6.18
C ILE A 25 1.85 17.14 -5.25
N ASP A 26 1.25 17.59 -4.15
CA ASP A 26 1.97 18.29 -3.09
C ASP A 26 3.05 17.39 -2.47
N GLU A 27 4.17 17.98 -2.03
CA GLU A 27 5.32 17.27 -1.45
C GLU A 27 4.94 16.31 -0.30
N ASN A 28 3.84 16.60 0.39
CA ASN A 28 3.44 15.85 1.58
C ASN A 28 2.51 14.67 1.27
N LEU A 29 2.24 14.38 -0.01
CA LEU A 29 1.33 13.33 -0.43
C LEU A 29 2.04 12.25 -1.23
N ASN A 30 1.61 11.00 -1.07
CA ASN A 30 2.02 9.88 -1.93
C ASN A 30 0.96 9.55 -3.00
N LEU A 31 -0.30 9.94 -2.75
CA LEU A 31 -1.44 9.70 -3.63
C LEU A 31 -2.19 11.01 -3.86
N CYS A 32 -2.65 11.22 -5.10
CA CYS A 32 -3.61 12.28 -5.37
C CYS A 32 -4.98 11.95 -4.76
N SER A 33 -5.83 12.97 -4.57
CA SER A 33 -7.17 12.81 -3.97
C SER A 33 -8.01 11.74 -4.68
N GLU A 34 -7.94 11.67 -6.01
CA GLU A 34 -8.69 10.70 -6.81
C GLU A 34 -8.18 9.27 -6.67
N CYS A 35 -6.86 9.04 -6.65
CA CYS A 35 -6.32 7.72 -6.39
C CYS A 35 -6.57 7.30 -4.95
N ASN A 36 -6.41 8.21 -3.98
CA ASN A 36 -6.61 7.93 -2.56
C ASN A 36 -8.02 7.40 -2.26
N LYS A 37 -9.07 7.95 -2.91
CA LYS A 37 -10.46 7.46 -2.78
C LYS A 37 -10.68 6.06 -3.34
N LYS A 38 -9.85 5.64 -4.31
CA LYS A 38 -9.95 4.32 -4.98
C LYS A 38 -9.18 3.24 -4.24
N ILE A 39 -8.27 3.61 -3.35
CA ILE A 39 -7.48 2.63 -2.59
C ILE A 39 -8.33 2.00 -1.51
N ASN A 40 -8.37 0.68 -1.53
CA ASN A 40 -9.03 -0.10 -0.51
C ASN A 40 -8.10 -0.30 0.70
N PHE A 41 -8.08 0.69 1.59
CA PHE A 41 -7.32 0.62 2.83
C PHE A 41 -7.85 -0.47 3.76
N LEU A 42 -6.95 -1.24 4.37
CA LEU A 42 -7.29 -2.29 5.33
C LEU A 42 -7.57 -1.69 6.71
N THR A 43 -8.64 -0.89 6.81
CA THR A 43 -9.06 -0.21 8.05
C THR A 43 -10.19 -0.92 8.79
N LYS A 44 -10.83 -1.91 8.16
CA LYS A 44 -11.94 -2.73 8.70
C LYS A 44 -11.49 -4.16 9.02
N HIS A 45 -12.42 -5.06 9.34
CA HIS A 45 -12.13 -6.49 9.54
C HIS A 45 -11.60 -7.16 8.25
N TYR A 46 -10.44 -7.79 8.34
CA TYR A 46 -9.79 -8.51 7.25
C TYR A 46 -9.30 -9.89 7.71
N CYS A 47 -9.12 -10.79 6.74
CA CYS A 47 -8.50 -12.08 7.00
C CYS A 47 -7.05 -11.91 7.46
N ASN A 48 -6.70 -12.45 8.63
CA ASN A 48 -5.34 -12.38 9.18
C ASN A 48 -4.30 -13.10 8.32
N VAL A 49 -4.75 -14.00 7.43
CA VAL A 49 -3.86 -14.75 6.54
C VAL A 49 -3.63 -13.97 5.26
N CYS A 50 -4.67 -13.71 4.46
CA CYS A 50 -4.53 -13.14 3.11
C CYS A 50 -4.91 -11.67 2.97
N GLY A 51 -5.43 -11.01 4.00
CA GLY A 51 -5.81 -9.59 3.96
C GLY A 51 -7.10 -9.27 3.21
N VAL A 52 -7.88 -10.27 2.76
CA VAL A 52 -9.18 -10.00 2.12
C VAL A 52 -10.18 -9.45 3.15
N VAL A 53 -10.99 -8.48 2.73
CA VAL A 53 -12.08 -7.93 3.56
C VAL A 53 -13.10 -9.03 3.84
N ILE A 54 -13.49 -9.17 5.10
CA ILE A 54 -14.45 -10.17 5.58
C ILE A 54 -15.45 -9.52 6.53
N SER A 55 -16.55 -10.23 6.80
CA SER A 55 -17.53 -9.80 7.78
C SER A 55 -16.95 -9.70 9.18
N ASP A 56 -17.54 -8.81 9.97
CA ASP A 56 -17.22 -8.64 11.38
C ASP A 56 -17.39 -9.98 12.13
N ASN A 57 -16.57 -10.20 13.17
CA ASN A 57 -16.49 -11.43 13.98
C ASN A 57 -15.85 -12.66 13.30
N ILE A 58 -15.24 -12.52 12.12
CA ILE A 58 -14.45 -13.58 11.48
C ILE A 58 -12.99 -13.12 11.38
N TYR A 59 -12.05 -14.01 11.71
CA TYR A 59 -10.60 -13.71 11.63
C TYR A 59 -9.90 -14.34 10.42
N THR A 60 -10.47 -15.40 9.85
CA THR A 60 -9.89 -16.14 8.72
C THR A 60 -10.98 -16.46 7.70
N CYS A 61 -10.75 -16.13 6.43
CA CYS A 61 -11.71 -16.42 5.37
C CYS A 61 -11.74 -17.91 5.01
N GLY A 62 -12.87 -18.39 4.50
CA GLY A 62 -13.04 -19.81 4.11
C GLY A 62 -12.00 -20.30 3.10
N LYS A 63 -11.53 -19.43 2.19
CA LYS A 63 -10.47 -19.78 1.23
C LYS A 63 -9.15 -20.17 1.91
N CYS A 64 -8.76 -19.42 2.95
CA CYS A 64 -7.55 -19.71 3.72
C CYS A 64 -7.72 -20.91 4.66
N ILE A 65 -8.95 -21.25 5.06
CA ILE A 65 -9.24 -22.47 5.83
C ILE A 65 -9.13 -23.71 4.94
N ILE A 66 -9.75 -23.68 3.75
CA ILE A 66 -9.81 -24.82 2.82
C ILE A 66 -8.47 -25.07 2.15
N ASN A 67 -7.79 -24.00 1.71
CA ASN A 67 -6.52 -24.08 1.01
C ASN A 67 -5.54 -23.05 1.60
N PRO A 68 -4.88 -23.37 2.72
CA PRO A 68 -4.01 -22.43 3.40
C PRO A 68 -2.81 -22.08 2.49
N PRO A 69 -2.52 -20.78 2.30
CA PRO A 69 -1.34 -20.37 1.55
C PRO A 69 -0.05 -20.72 2.31
N PRO A 70 1.13 -20.71 1.64
CA PRO A 70 2.41 -21.08 2.26
C PRO A 70 2.93 -20.08 3.31
N PHE A 71 2.18 -19.02 3.61
CA PHE A 71 2.51 -18.00 4.59
C PHE A 71 1.46 -17.95 5.71
N LYS A 72 1.88 -17.57 6.92
CA LYS A 72 0.99 -17.48 8.09
C LYS A 72 0.20 -16.17 8.13
N VAL A 73 0.81 -15.06 7.72
CA VAL A 73 0.23 -13.71 7.82
C VAL A 73 0.73 -12.86 6.65
N LEU A 74 -0.19 -12.14 6.01
CA LEU A 74 0.10 -11.07 5.04
C LEU A 74 -0.23 -9.73 5.69
N ARG A 75 0.75 -8.82 5.76
CA ARG A 75 0.56 -7.45 6.26
C ARG A 75 0.73 -6.47 5.10
N SER A 76 -0.30 -5.66 4.86
CA SER A 76 -0.26 -4.54 3.92
C SER A 76 -1.10 -3.38 4.44
N VAL A 77 -0.86 -2.17 3.95
CA VAL A 77 -1.64 -0.98 4.32
C VAL A 77 -3.00 -0.96 3.60
N PHE A 78 -3.07 -1.60 2.43
CA PHE A 78 -4.25 -1.68 1.57
C PHE A 78 -4.31 -3.04 0.87
N ALA A 79 -5.51 -3.42 0.40
CA ALA A 79 -5.72 -4.64 -0.36
C ALA A 79 -5.00 -4.57 -1.72
N TYR A 80 -4.49 -5.72 -2.19
CA TYR A 80 -3.91 -5.84 -3.52
C TYR A 80 -5.03 -6.08 -4.56
N ASP A 81 -5.41 -5.05 -5.29
CA ASP A 81 -6.51 -5.04 -6.25
C ASP A 81 -6.15 -4.24 -7.51
N GLN A 82 -7.13 -3.99 -8.38
CA GLN A 82 -6.93 -3.25 -9.62
C GLN A 82 -6.41 -1.80 -9.43
N HIS A 83 -6.67 -1.18 -8.28
CA HIS A 83 -6.27 0.20 -7.98
C HIS A 83 -4.88 0.28 -7.33
N SER A 84 -4.43 -0.79 -6.67
CA SER A 84 -3.09 -0.87 -6.06
C SER A 84 -2.06 -1.64 -6.88
N ARG A 85 -2.47 -2.53 -7.80
CA ARG A 85 -1.55 -3.42 -8.54
C ARG A 85 -0.49 -2.71 -9.40
N ASN A 86 -0.79 -1.49 -9.85
CA ASN A 86 0.06 -0.70 -10.73
C ASN A 86 0.83 0.39 -9.98
N MET A 87 0.74 0.44 -8.65
CA MET A 87 1.60 1.33 -7.88
C MET A 87 3.04 0.87 -8.08
N ARG A 88 3.86 1.73 -8.67
CA ARG A 88 5.27 1.43 -8.91
C ARG A 88 6.01 1.44 -7.57
N GLY A 89 5.96 0.33 -6.85
CA GLY A 89 6.87 0.09 -5.74
C GLY A 89 8.30 -0.03 -6.29
N CYS A 90 9.28 0.46 -5.52
CA CYS A 90 10.68 0.09 -5.76
C CYS A 90 10.75 -1.45 -5.72
N PRO A 91 11.32 -2.14 -6.74
CA PRO A 91 11.19 -3.60 -6.90
C PRO A 91 11.72 -4.43 -5.73
N GLU A 92 12.51 -3.83 -4.82
CA GLU A 92 13.12 -4.52 -3.67
C GLU A 92 12.16 -4.93 -2.55
N THR A 93 10.91 -4.45 -2.49
CA THR A 93 9.97 -4.85 -1.43
C THR A 93 9.01 -5.98 -1.82
N SER A 94 9.08 -6.48 -3.06
CA SER A 94 8.27 -7.63 -3.52
C SER A 94 8.72 -8.99 -2.97
N LYS A 95 9.88 -9.05 -2.30
CA LYS A 95 10.18 -10.18 -1.43
C LYS A 95 9.34 -10.02 -0.17
N PHE A 96 8.21 -10.70 -0.12
CA PHE A 96 7.54 -11.11 1.11
C PHE A 96 8.54 -11.86 1.99
N LYS A 97 9.47 -11.14 2.63
CA LYS A 97 10.38 -11.68 3.61
C LYS A 97 9.50 -12.00 4.79
N HIS A 98 9.32 -13.30 5.04
CA HIS A 98 8.76 -13.89 6.25
C HIS A 98 8.85 -12.89 7.41
N ILE A 99 7.75 -12.22 7.74
CA ILE A 99 7.68 -11.43 8.96
C ILE A 99 7.55 -12.49 10.06
N PRO A 100 8.56 -12.71 10.90
CA PRO A 100 8.46 -13.68 11.96
C PRO A 100 7.29 -13.28 12.84
N SER A 101 6.47 -14.27 13.19
CA SER A 101 5.43 -14.13 14.20
C SER A 101 6.11 -13.65 15.48
N LEU A 102 5.98 -12.37 15.83
CA LEU A 102 6.36 -11.88 17.15
C LEU A 102 5.40 -12.56 18.14
N THR A 103 5.96 -13.47 18.93
CA THR A 103 5.47 -13.87 20.24
C THR A 103 5.28 -12.67 21.14
#